data_AF-A0AAJ1F655-F1
#
_entry.id   AF-A0AAJ1F655-F1
#
_cell.length_a   1.000
_cell.length_b   1.000
_cell.length_c   1.000
_cell.angle_alpha   90.00
_cell.angle_beta   90.00
_cell.angle_gamma   90.00
#
_symmetry.space_group_name_H-M   'P 1'
#
loop_
_entity.id
_entity.type
_entity.pdbx_description
1 polymer ?
#
loop_
_entity_poly.entity_id
_entity_poly.type
_entity_poly.pdbx_seq_one_letter_code
_entity_poly.pdbx_strand_id
1 'polypeptide(L)'
;MNQCTKRIVGILAGLIAWWFFLMQEEFAFYGIYSVVSYGVHEISTIIPISCLFVTFIWIFVMIRQLIQKKANKIDKWFLALLLVLLLVQIGYFRVQSQKISVKMIVTVENINQQKQTITVVNTEGDEEQRVVLNAPDFFTNMLEVSDREYLATYVCYKNNPYRGKLSTMILFQEN
;
A
#
# COMPACT_ATOMS: atom_id res chain seq x y z
N MET A 1 33.59 -13.93 4.01
CA MET A 1 32.80 -12.69 4.28
C MET A 1 32.49 -12.60 5.77
N ASN A 2 32.80 -11.47 6.42
CA ASN A 2 32.58 -11.27 7.86
C ASN A 2 31.08 -11.32 8.21
N GLN A 3 30.74 -11.75 9.43
CA GLN A 3 29.37 -11.85 9.94
C GLN A 3 28.62 -10.51 9.89
N CYS A 4 29.30 -9.40 10.15
CA CYS A 4 28.72 -8.07 10.01
C CYS A 4 28.30 -7.78 8.57
N THR A 5 29.15 -8.08 7.59
CA THR A 5 28.85 -7.90 6.17
C THR A 5 27.65 -8.76 5.73
N LYS A 6 27.56 -10.01 6.19
CA LYS A 6 26.40 -10.88 5.92
C LYS A 6 25.09 -10.27 6.42
N ARG A 7 25.12 -9.68 7.63
CA ARG A 7 23.95 -8.99 8.21
C ARG A 7 23.52 -7.79 7.38
N ILE A 8 24.47 -6.94 7.01
CA ILE A 8 24.22 -5.73 6.22
C ILE A 8 23.61 -6.11 4.86
N VAL A 9 24.18 -7.09 4.17
CA VAL A 9 23.67 -7.58 2.88
C VAL A 9 22.24 -8.12 3.02
N GLY A 10 21.96 -8.89 4.08
CA GLY A 10 20.61 -9.41 4.33
C GLY A 10 19.57 -8.31 4.57
N ILE A 11 19.91 -7.29 5.36
CA ILE A 11 19.02 -6.13 5.60
C ILE A 11 18.80 -5.35 4.32
N LEU A 12 19.86 -5.04 3.56
CA LEU A 12 19.75 -4.32 2.30
C LEU A 12 18.88 -5.07 1.29
N ALA A 13 19.07 -6.39 1.16
CA ALA A 13 18.24 -7.20 0.28
C ALA A 13 16.75 -7.13 0.68
N GLY A 14 16.45 -7.21 1.98
CA GLY A 14 15.08 -7.05 2.49
C GLY A 14 14.50 -5.66 2.20
N LEU A 15 15.28 -4.59 2.41
CA LEU A 15 14.85 -3.22 2.13
C LEU A 15 14.60 -2.97 0.64
N ILE A 16 15.45 -3.51 -0.24
CA ILE A 16 15.28 -3.42 -1.69
C ILE A 16 14.03 -4.19 -2.12
N ALA A 17 13.79 -5.38 -1.57
CA ALA A 17 12.59 -6.16 -1.85
C ALA A 17 11.32 -5.40 -1.42
N TRP A 18 11.32 -4.78 -0.24
CA TRP A 18 10.23 -3.92 0.22
C TRP A 18 10.02 -2.70 -0.68
N TRP A 19 11.10 -2.02 -1.05
CA TRP A 19 11.04 -0.87 -1.97
C TRP A 19 10.40 -1.27 -3.30
N PHE A 20 10.89 -2.35 -3.91
CA PHE A 20 10.36 -2.88 -5.16
C PHE A 20 8.88 -3.22 -5.03
N PHE A 21 8.51 -3.94 -3.96
CA PHE A 21 7.13 -4.31 -3.67
C PHE A 21 6.20 -3.10 -3.56
N LEU A 22 6.59 -2.05 -2.81
CA LEU A 22 5.78 -0.85 -2.63
C LEU A 22 5.59 -0.09 -3.95
N MET A 23 6.65 0.02 -4.75
CA MET A 23 6.61 0.67 -6.05
C MET A 23 5.69 -0.07 -7.03
N GLN A 24 5.83 -1.40 -7.13
CA GLN A 24 5.00 -2.18 -8.05
C GLN A 24 3.53 -2.25 -7.61
N GLU A 25 3.25 -2.25 -6.29
CA GLU A 25 1.88 -2.26 -5.78
C GLU A 25 1.16 -0.94 -6.13
N GLU A 26 1.88 0.19 -6.12
CA GLU A 26 1.35 1.47 -6.56
C GLU A 26 1.00 1.46 -8.06
N PHE A 27 1.82 0.84 -8.91
CA PHE A 27 1.50 0.71 -10.34
C PHE A 27 0.34 -0.23 -10.60
N ALA A 28 0.29 -1.38 -9.91
CA ALA A 28 -0.81 -2.32 -10.03
C ALA A 28 -2.13 -1.70 -9.53
N PHE A 29 -2.09 -0.85 -8.50
CA PHE A 29 -3.26 -0.13 -7.99
C PHE A 29 -3.95 0.75 -9.05
N TYR A 30 -3.18 1.30 -10.00
CA TYR A 30 -3.69 2.06 -11.14
C TYR A 30 -3.76 1.24 -12.44
N GLY A 31 -3.51 -0.08 -12.39
CA GLY A 31 -3.54 -0.95 -13.56
C GLY A 31 -2.42 -0.69 -14.58
N ILE A 32 -1.30 -0.08 -14.17
CA ILE A 32 -0.17 0.25 -15.06
C ILE A 32 0.72 -0.99 -15.25
N TYR A 33 0.24 -1.94 -16.05
CA TYR A 33 0.95 -3.20 -16.31
C TYR A 33 1.98 -3.15 -17.45
N SER A 34 2.12 -1.98 -18.10
CA SER A 34 3.14 -1.75 -19.13
C SER A 34 4.56 -1.72 -18.56
N VAL A 35 4.71 -1.31 -17.29
CA VAL A 35 6.01 -1.20 -16.60
C VAL A 35 6.31 -2.48 -15.81
N VAL A 36 5.31 -3.00 -15.09
CA VAL A 36 5.42 -4.24 -14.31
C VAL A 36 4.26 -5.14 -14.70
N SER A 37 4.55 -6.31 -15.26
CA SER A 37 3.49 -7.21 -15.70
C SER A 37 2.66 -7.74 -14.54
N TYR A 38 1.42 -8.11 -14.83
CA TYR A 38 0.50 -8.67 -13.83
C TYR A 38 1.08 -9.91 -13.11
N GLY A 39 1.73 -10.82 -13.85
CA GLY A 39 2.37 -11.99 -13.23
C GLY A 39 3.52 -11.62 -12.28
N VAL A 40 4.26 -10.55 -12.54
CA VAL A 40 5.28 -10.05 -11.60
C VAL A 40 4.63 -9.43 -10.37
N HIS A 41 3.53 -8.69 -10.53
CA HIS A 41 2.75 -8.17 -9.39
C HIS A 41 2.28 -9.30 -8.48
N GLU A 42 1.65 -10.33 -9.03
CA GLU A 42 1.14 -11.47 -8.25
C GLU A 42 2.24 -12.13 -7.42
N ILE A 43 3.39 -12.43 -8.02
CA ILE A 43 4.52 -13.03 -7.29
C ILE A 43 5.05 -12.05 -6.24
N SER A 44 5.12 -10.77 -6.56
CA SER A 44 5.63 -9.74 -5.65
C SER A 44 4.78 -9.59 -4.39
N THR A 45 3.49 -9.94 -4.43
CA THR A 45 2.62 -9.93 -3.24
C THR A 45 3.08 -10.85 -2.11
N ILE A 46 3.95 -11.83 -2.40
CA ILE A 46 4.54 -12.71 -1.37
C ILE A 46 5.68 -12.05 -0.57
N ILE A 47 6.24 -10.96 -1.09
CA ILE A 47 7.43 -10.29 -0.51
C ILE A 47 7.18 -9.85 0.94
N PRO A 48 6.08 -9.15 1.29
CA PRO A 48 5.83 -8.73 2.67
C PRO A 48 5.80 -9.90 3.66
N ILE A 49 5.11 -10.99 3.31
CA ILE A 49 4.94 -12.16 4.18
C ILE A 49 6.27 -12.90 4.33
N SER A 50 6.98 -13.13 3.24
CA SER A 50 8.29 -13.79 3.27
C SER A 50 9.33 -12.99 4.06
N CYS A 51 9.38 -11.66 3.88
CA CYS A 51 10.25 -10.79 4.67
C CYS A 51 9.92 -10.82 6.16
N LEU A 52 8.63 -10.83 6.52
CA LEU A 52 8.19 -10.96 7.91
C LEU A 52 8.64 -12.28 8.52
N PHE A 53 8.46 -13.38 7.80
CA PHE A 53 8.86 -14.71 8.25
C PHE A 53 10.37 -14.83 8.45
N VAL A 54 11.17 -14.34 7.49
CA VAL A 54 12.63 -14.31 7.57
C VAL A 54 13.09 -13.46 8.76
N THR A 55 12.49 -12.28 8.96
CA THR A 55 12.80 -11.38 10.08
C THR A 55 12.50 -12.07 11.42
N PHE A 56 11.36 -12.74 11.53
CA PHE A 56 10.96 -13.48 12.72
C PHE A 56 11.92 -14.64 13.04
N ILE A 57 12.29 -15.46 12.06
CA ILE A 57 13.27 -16.53 12.22
C ILE A 57 14.61 -15.95 12.69
N TRP A 58 15.04 -14.83 12.10
CA TRP A 58 16.32 -14.23 12.45
C TRP A 58 16.33 -13.74 13.91
N ILE A 59 15.25 -13.09 14.35
CA ILE A 59 15.04 -12.69 15.74
C ILE A 59 15.12 -13.91 16.66
N PHE A 60 14.41 -15.01 16.33
CA PHE A 60 14.41 -16.23 17.13
C PHE A 60 15.83 -16.82 17.29
N VAL A 61 16.59 -16.91 16.20
CA VAL A 61 17.98 -17.37 16.23
C VAL A 61 18.86 -16.47 17.11
N MET A 62 18.70 -15.15 17.00
CA MET A 62 19.46 -14.18 17.79
C MET A 62 19.12 -14.24 19.28
N ILE A 63 17.84 -14.40 19.65
CA ILE A 63 17.41 -14.59 21.04
C ILE A 63 18.04 -15.86 21.62
N ARG A 64 18.04 -16.98 20.88
CA ARG A 64 18.68 -18.22 21.32
C ARG A 64 20.18 -18.04 21.58
N GLN A 65 20.88 -17.30 20.72
CA GLN A 65 22.31 -16.98 20.90
C GLN A 65 22.55 -16.09 22.14
N LEU A 66 21.63 -15.16 22.42
CA LEU A 66 21.68 -14.29 23.58
C LEU A 66 21.49 -15.07 24.90
N ILE A 67 20.53 -15.98 24.94
CA ILE A 67 20.29 -16.87 26.10
C ILE A 67 21.50 -17.78 26.34
N GLN A 68 22.13 -18.29 25.28
CA GLN A 68 23.36 -19.09 25.38
C GLN A 68 24.61 -18.28 25.78
N LYS A 69 24.46 -16.98 26.09
CA LYS A 69 25.56 -16.05 26.41
C LYS A 69 26.66 -15.97 25.35
N LYS A 70 26.33 -16.29 24.09
CA LYS A 70 27.24 -16.21 22.94
C LYS A 70 27.17 -14.86 22.21
N ALA A 71 26.36 -13.92 22.72
CA ALA A 71 26.05 -12.67 22.05
C ALA A 71 26.94 -11.51 22.54
N ASN A 72 27.51 -10.78 21.57
CA ASN A 72 28.30 -9.57 21.78
C ASN A 72 27.43 -8.30 21.82
N LYS A 73 28.03 -7.15 22.16
CA LYS A 73 27.32 -5.84 22.14
C LYS A 73 26.69 -5.53 20.77
N ILE A 74 27.38 -5.85 19.67
CA ILE A 74 26.88 -5.65 18.30
C ILE A 74 25.63 -6.51 18.03
N ASP A 75 25.56 -7.71 18.61
CA ASP A 75 24.42 -8.62 18.45
C ASP A 75 23.16 -8.07 19.10
N LYS A 76 23.30 -7.38 20.24
CA LYS A 76 22.18 -6.72 20.92
C LYS A 76 21.62 -5.56 20.10
N TRP A 77 22.49 -4.71 19.54
CA TRP A 77 22.07 -3.63 18.64
C TRP A 77 21.41 -4.16 17.37
N PHE A 78 21.97 -5.23 16.80
CA PHE A 78 21.38 -5.86 15.63
C PHE A 78 20.00 -6.47 15.93
N LEU A 79 19.82 -7.11 17.08
CA LEU A 79 18.52 -7.59 17.53
C LEU A 79 17.51 -6.45 17.72
N ALA A 80 17.93 -5.33 18.31
CA ALA A 80 17.08 -4.15 18.45
C ALA A 80 16.63 -3.61 17.08
N LEU A 81 17.53 -3.55 16.10
CA LEU A 81 17.20 -3.18 14.73
C LEU A 81 16.16 -4.13 14.10
N LEU A 82 16.34 -5.44 14.26
CA LEU A 82 15.37 -6.43 13.75
C LEU A 82 13.99 -6.29 14.39
N LEU A 83 13.91 -5.98 15.69
CA LEU A 83 12.64 -5.73 16.37
C LEU A 83 11.93 -4.48 15.82
N VAL A 84 12.69 -3.41 15.53
CA VAL A 84 12.14 -2.21 14.88
C VAL A 84 11.59 -2.56 13.50
N LEU A 85 12.34 -3.32 12.70
CA LEU A 85 11.88 -3.77 11.37
C LEU A 85 10.62 -4.63 11.46
N LEU A 86 10.54 -5.54 12.43
CA LEU A 86 9.35 -6.35 12.67
C LEU A 86 8.13 -5.48 12.99
N LEU A 87 8.29 -4.46 13.84
CA LEU A 87 7.20 -3.53 14.17
C LEU A 87 6.73 -2.75 12.93
N VAL A 88 7.64 -2.31 12.08
CA VAL A 88 7.31 -1.63 10.81
C VAL A 88 6.51 -2.57 9.90
N GLN A 89 6.92 -3.83 9.75
CA GLN A 89 6.23 -4.83 8.94
C GLN A 89 4.83 -5.14 9.48
N ILE A 90 4.69 -5.34 10.80
CA ILE A 90 3.37 -5.56 11.43
C ILE A 90 2.48 -4.33 11.25
N GLY A 91 3.05 -3.13 11.38
CA GLY A 91 2.37 -1.86 11.13
C GLY A 91 1.79 -1.78 9.72
N TYR A 92 2.56 -2.21 8.72
CA TYR A 92 2.10 -2.29 7.33
C TYR A 92 0.84 -3.16 7.17
N PHE A 93 0.87 -4.40 7.68
CA PHE A 93 -0.29 -5.30 7.62
C PHE A 93 -1.50 -4.74 8.36
N ARG A 94 -1.28 -4.11 9.51
CA ARG A 94 -2.36 -3.46 10.27
C ARG A 94 -3.01 -2.37 9.44
N VAL A 95 -2.24 -1.47 8.84
CA VAL A 95 -2.77 -0.41 7.95
C VAL A 95 -3.52 -1.01 6.76
N GLN A 96 -2.98 -2.04 6.11
CA GLN A 96 -3.64 -2.68 4.97
C GLN A 96 -4.99 -3.33 5.36
N SER A 97 -5.08 -3.98 6.52
CA SER A 97 -6.35 -4.57 7.01
C SER A 97 -7.48 -3.56 7.28
N GLN A 98 -7.13 -2.28 7.41
CA GLN A 98 -8.08 -1.19 7.62
C GLN A 98 -8.57 -0.57 6.31
N LYS A 99 -7.97 -0.93 5.17
CA LYS A 99 -8.41 -0.46 3.86
C LYS A 99 -9.58 -1.31 3.37
N ILE A 100 -10.54 -0.66 2.74
CA ILE A 100 -11.67 -1.29 2.05
C ILE A 100 -11.75 -0.75 0.62
N SER A 101 -12.10 -1.62 -0.31
CA SER A 101 -12.39 -1.24 -1.69
C SER A 101 -13.89 -1.00 -1.83
N VAL A 102 -14.26 0.16 -2.34
CA VAL A 102 -15.65 0.58 -2.54
C VAL A 102 -15.85 0.86 -4.02
N LYS A 103 -16.99 0.39 -4.53
CA LYS A 103 -17.44 0.63 -5.91
C LYS A 103 -18.82 1.29 -5.84
N MET A 104 -18.97 2.44 -6.50
CA MET A 104 -20.16 3.29 -6.36
C MET A 104 -20.37 4.12 -7.63
N ILE A 105 -21.63 4.38 -7.99
CA ILE A 105 -21.98 5.32 -9.06
C ILE A 105 -21.96 6.73 -8.48
N VAL A 106 -21.24 7.62 -9.15
CA VAL A 106 -20.99 8.98 -8.66
C VAL A 106 -21.01 10.01 -9.79
N THR A 107 -21.33 11.26 -9.46
CA THR A 107 -21.08 12.43 -10.31
C THR A 107 -19.89 13.23 -9.79
N VAL A 108 -19.23 13.97 -10.68
CA VAL A 108 -18.04 14.78 -10.32
C VAL A 108 -18.49 16.20 -9.99
N GLU A 109 -18.39 16.58 -8.71
CA GLU A 109 -18.77 17.93 -8.23
C GLU A 109 -17.60 18.93 -8.35
N ASN A 110 -16.38 18.49 -8.05
CA ASN A 110 -15.21 19.38 -8.04
C ASN A 110 -13.93 18.62 -8.37
N ILE A 111 -13.04 19.27 -9.15
CA ILE A 111 -11.68 18.79 -9.41
C ILE A 111 -10.70 19.85 -8.92
N ASN A 112 -9.87 19.50 -7.93
CA ASN A 112 -8.81 20.36 -7.42
C ASN A 112 -7.44 19.82 -7.86
N GLN A 113 -6.91 20.39 -8.96
CA GLN A 113 -5.61 20.01 -9.51
C GLN A 113 -4.43 20.33 -8.57
N GLN A 114 -4.49 21.42 -7.79
CA GLN A 114 -3.42 21.78 -6.86
C GLN A 114 -3.25 20.77 -5.72
N LYS A 115 -4.37 20.19 -5.27
CA LYS A 115 -4.39 19.20 -4.18
C LYS A 115 -4.45 17.76 -4.70
N GLN A 116 -4.57 17.55 -6.01
CA GLN A 116 -4.76 16.24 -6.64
C GLN A 116 -5.95 15.49 -6.04
N THR A 117 -7.09 16.20 -5.88
CA THR A 117 -8.30 15.64 -5.29
C THR A 117 -9.53 15.86 -6.17
N ILE A 118 -10.42 14.88 -6.20
CA ILE A 118 -11.72 14.94 -6.87
C ILE A 118 -12.80 14.75 -5.82
N THR A 119 -13.77 15.65 -5.76
CA THR A 119 -14.96 15.50 -4.94
C THR A 119 -16.06 14.88 -5.79
N VAL A 120 -16.56 13.74 -5.33
CA VAL A 120 -17.62 12.99 -5.99
C VAL A 120 -18.84 12.89 -5.08
N VAL A 121 -20.03 12.87 -5.69
CA VAL A 121 -21.30 12.74 -4.98
C VAL A 121 -21.93 11.43 -5.40
N ASN A 122 -22.37 10.64 -4.42
CA ASN A 122 -23.07 9.39 -4.68
C ASN A 122 -24.42 9.66 -5.37
N THR A 123 -24.73 8.91 -6.43
CA THR A 123 -26.04 8.93 -7.08
C THR A 123 -26.94 7.76 -6.66
N GLU A 124 -26.40 6.75 -5.97
CA GLU A 124 -27.13 5.58 -5.47
C GLU A 124 -27.41 5.67 -3.95
N GLY A 125 -28.68 5.84 -3.58
CA GLY A 125 -29.16 5.79 -2.19
C GLY A 125 -29.91 7.05 -1.76
N ASP A 126 -30.61 6.97 -0.62
CA ASP A 126 -31.47 8.06 -0.12
C ASP A 126 -30.67 9.26 0.44
N GLU A 127 -29.36 9.13 0.68
CA GLU A 127 -28.50 10.19 1.20
C GLU A 127 -27.38 10.57 0.23
N GLU A 128 -27.29 11.87 -0.11
CA GLU A 128 -26.18 12.45 -0.87
C GLU A 128 -24.86 12.36 -0.09
N GLN A 129 -24.09 11.30 -0.34
CA GLN A 129 -22.79 11.14 0.28
C GLN A 129 -21.70 11.79 -0.58
N ARG A 130 -21.06 12.83 -0.04
CA ARG A 130 -19.89 13.48 -0.67
C ARG A 130 -18.59 12.82 -0.23
N VAL A 131 -17.78 12.40 -1.19
CA VAL A 131 -16.50 11.71 -0.95
C VAL A 131 -15.37 12.47 -1.62
N VAL A 132 -14.27 12.68 -0.90
CA VAL A 132 -13.07 13.32 -1.45
C VAL A 132 -12.05 12.24 -1.79
N LEU A 133 -11.69 12.14 -3.06
CA LEU A 133 -10.80 11.12 -3.59
C LEU A 133 -9.47 11.74 -4.02
N ASN A 134 -8.38 11.28 -3.43
CA ASN A 134 -7.04 11.58 -3.94
C ASN A 134 -6.85 10.83 -5.27
N ALA A 135 -6.45 11.56 -6.31
CA ALA A 135 -6.30 11.02 -7.65
C ALA A 135 -5.09 11.66 -8.35
N PRO A 136 -4.20 10.87 -8.98
CA PRO A 136 -3.12 11.41 -9.80
C PRO A 136 -3.59 12.34 -10.91
N ASP A 137 -2.69 13.20 -11.41
CA ASP A 137 -2.99 14.20 -12.43
C ASP A 137 -3.70 13.64 -13.67
N PHE A 138 -3.34 12.41 -14.07
CA PHE A 138 -4.00 11.68 -15.15
C PHE A 138 -5.52 11.63 -14.99
N PHE A 139 -6.04 11.28 -13.81
CA PHE A 139 -7.48 11.25 -13.57
C PHE A 139 -8.09 12.65 -13.58
N THR A 140 -7.43 13.61 -12.93
CA THR A 140 -7.93 14.99 -12.87
C THR A 140 -7.98 15.69 -14.22
N ASN A 141 -7.20 15.22 -15.21
CA ASN A 141 -7.18 15.74 -16.56
C ASN A 141 -8.14 15.02 -17.52
N MET A 142 -8.65 13.84 -17.15
CA MET A 142 -9.59 13.06 -17.97
C MET A 142 -11.06 13.27 -17.60
N LEU A 143 -11.32 13.85 -16.43
CA LEU A 143 -12.66 14.02 -15.89
C LEU A 143 -13.11 15.46 -16.03
N GLU A 144 -14.40 15.63 -16.25
CA GLU A 144 -15.05 16.94 -16.34
C GLU A 144 -16.13 17.04 -15.27
N VAL A 145 -16.22 18.20 -14.61
CA VAL A 145 -17.31 18.52 -13.70
C VAL A 145 -18.60 18.56 -14.53
N SER A 146 -19.45 17.57 -14.33
CA SER A 146 -20.68 17.38 -15.10
C SER A 146 -21.64 16.44 -14.36
N ASP A 147 -22.90 16.45 -14.76
CA ASP A 147 -23.93 15.52 -14.28
C ASP A 147 -23.80 14.11 -14.89
N ARG A 148 -22.65 13.81 -15.52
CA ARG A 148 -22.37 12.47 -16.03
C ARG A 148 -22.11 11.54 -14.87
N GLU A 149 -22.74 10.38 -14.93
CA GLU A 149 -22.53 9.32 -13.96
C GLU A 149 -21.28 8.51 -14.31
N TYR A 150 -20.50 8.20 -13.29
CA TYR A 150 -19.31 7.39 -13.39
C TYR A 150 -19.35 6.29 -12.36
N LEU A 151 -18.95 5.09 -12.75
CA LEU A 151 -18.65 4.02 -11.85
C LEU A 151 -17.24 4.22 -11.27
N ALA A 152 -17.16 4.71 -10.04
CA ALA A 152 -15.90 4.93 -9.34
C ALA A 152 -15.55 3.72 -8.46
N THR A 153 -14.32 3.24 -8.59
CA THR A 153 -13.70 2.28 -7.65
C THR A 153 -12.59 3.00 -6.89
N TYR A 154 -12.68 3.00 -5.57
CA TYR A 154 -11.71 3.67 -4.72
C TYR A 154 -11.43 2.87 -3.44
N VAL A 155 -10.28 3.15 -2.84
CA VAL A 155 -9.90 2.55 -1.55
C VAL A 155 -9.94 3.61 -0.45
N CYS A 156 -10.68 3.34 0.61
CA CYS A 156 -10.77 4.20 1.80
C CYS A 156 -10.45 3.41 3.08
N TYR A 157 -10.30 4.14 4.19
CA TYR A 157 -10.11 3.52 5.50
C TYR A 157 -11.47 3.28 6.16
N LYS A 158 -11.63 2.15 6.88
CA LYS A 158 -12.86 1.80 7.60
C LYS A 158 -13.38 2.90 8.53
N ASN A 159 -12.48 3.67 9.14
CA ASN A 159 -12.81 4.76 10.06
C ASN A 159 -13.02 6.12 9.37
N ASN A 160 -12.79 6.23 8.06
CA ASN A 160 -12.97 7.45 7.30
C ASN A 160 -13.44 7.12 5.87
N PRO A 161 -14.72 6.74 5.70
CA PRO A 161 -15.26 6.36 4.40
C PRO A 161 -15.37 7.55 3.42
N TYR A 162 -15.40 8.78 3.93
CA TYR A 162 -15.56 10.00 3.14
C TYR A 162 -14.27 10.49 2.47
N ARG A 163 -13.14 9.83 2.73
CA ARG A 163 -11.88 10.11 2.06
C ARG A 163 -11.21 8.83 1.57
N GLY A 164 -10.81 8.84 0.32
CA GLY A 164 -10.21 7.67 -0.32
C GLY A 164 -9.16 8.02 -1.35
N LYS A 165 -8.63 6.98 -1.96
CA LYS A 165 -7.73 7.05 -3.11
C LYS A 165 -8.43 6.41 -4.29
N LEU A 166 -8.59 7.16 -5.37
CA LEU A 166 -9.24 6.69 -6.58
C LEU A 166 -8.37 5.63 -7.27
N SER A 167 -8.94 4.48 -7.58
CA SER A 167 -8.27 3.41 -8.33
C SER A 167 -8.73 3.39 -9.78
N THR A 168 -10.03 3.53 -10.03
CA THR A 168 -10.59 3.49 -11.39
C THR A 168 -11.85 4.33 -11.48
N MET A 169 -12.09 4.97 -12.62
CA MET A 169 -13.32 5.71 -12.92
C MET A 169 -13.73 5.41 -14.36
N ILE A 170 -14.95 4.92 -14.56
CA ILE A 170 -15.48 4.51 -15.87
C ILE A 170 -16.81 5.22 -16.08
N LEU A 171 -17.06 5.78 -17.26
CA LEU A 171 -18.34 6.39 -17.57
C LEU A 171 -19.45 5.34 -17.46
N PHE A 172 -20.46 5.62 -16.63
CA PHE A 172 -21.62 4.77 -16.50
C PHE A 172 -22.58 5.11 -17.65
N GLN A 173 -22.85 4.13 -18.52
CA GLN A 173 -23.86 4.23 -19.56
C GLN A 173 -24.98 3.25 -19.23
N GLU A 174 -26.15 3.77 -18.84
CA GLU A 174 -27.40 3.02 -19.03
C GLU A 174 -27.67 2.93 -20.52
N ASN A 175 -27.87 1.71 -21.01
CA ASN A 175 -28.23 1.42 -22.39
C ASN A 175 -29.75 1.39 -22.51
#